data_AF-A0A9D6FU52-F1
#
_entry.id   AF-A0A9D6FU52-F1
#
_cell.length_a   1.000
_cell.length_b   1.000
_cell.length_c   1.000
_cell.angle_alpha   90.00
_cell.angle_beta   90.00
_cell.angle_gamma   90.00
#
_symmetry.space_group_name_H-M   'P 1'
#
loop_
_entity.id
_entity.type
_entity.pdbx_description
1 polymer ?
#
loop_
_entity_poly.entity_id
_entity_poly.type
_entity_poly.pdbx_seq_one_letter_code
_entity_poly.pdbx_strand_id
1 'polypeptide(L)'
;MAASSCDLRLGLRLEDEDVLLPWNATFRDLRALASPLRDGRALIWRRRTCLGGLKANVVAWLSKGRAVRFTLGPVRPRGVTEEESSRKMAAHFRRLWGKPTRSWPGWWPPAAEWERAGVLVRLCMDEPLIWQHATWVEIESRRYSAP
;
A
#
# COMPACT_ATOMS: atom_id res chain seq x y z
N MET A 1 13.39 19.14 -10.48
CA MET A 1 13.19 18.72 -9.08
C MET A 1 13.16 17.21 -9.04
N ALA A 2 14.18 16.59 -8.45
CA ALA A 2 14.25 15.14 -8.36
C ALA A 2 13.01 14.64 -7.62
N ALA A 3 12.20 13.81 -8.27
CA ALA A 3 11.19 13.04 -7.57
C ALA A 3 11.94 12.27 -6.48
N SER A 4 11.73 12.64 -5.20
CA SER A 4 12.18 11.86 -4.05
C SER A 4 11.78 10.44 -4.33
N SER A 5 12.73 9.62 -4.78
CA SER A 5 12.39 8.35 -5.38
C SER A 5 11.71 7.57 -4.28
N CYS A 6 10.44 7.22 -4.45
CA CYS A 6 9.79 6.22 -3.63
C CYS A 6 10.60 4.94 -3.83
N ASP A 7 11.66 4.76 -3.05
CA ASP A 7 12.56 3.63 -3.18
C ASP A 7 11.88 2.44 -2.51
N LEU A 8 10.81 1.99 -3.15
CA LEU A 8 10.09 0.80 -2.80
C LEU A 8 10.97 -0.44 -2.94
N ARG A 9 12.25 -0.35 -3.34
CA ARG A 9 13.17 -1.48 -3.19
C ARG A 9 13.51 -1.75 -1.72
N LEU A 10 13.44 -0.73 -0.86
CA LEU A 10 13.82 -0.83 0.56
C LEU A 10 12.61 -0.93 1.49
N GLY A 11 11.52 -0.22 1.19
CA GLY A 11 10.36 -0.14 2.07
C GLY A 11 9.31 0.87 1.60
N LEU A 12 8.24 1.03 2.38
CA LEU A 12 7.27 2.11 2.19
C LEU A 12 7.67 3.33 3.03
N ARG A 13 7.95 4.46 2.37
CA ARG A 13 8.21 5.74 3.07
C ARG A 13 6.89 6.35 3.53
N LEU A 14 6.79 6.67 4.81
CA LEU A 14 5.81 7.58 5.39
C LEU A 14 6.42 9.00 5.35
N GLU A 15 5.99 9.78 4.37
CA GLU A 15 6.56 11.09 4.03
C GLU A 15 6.31 12.15 5.12
N ASP A 16 5.20 12.04 5.86
CA ASP A 16 4.87 13.00 6.93
C ASP A 16 5.85 12.97 8.11
N GLU A 17 6.47 11.82 8.35
CA GLU A 17 7.36 11.56 9.50
C GLU A 17 8.79 11.24 9.06
N ASP A 18 9.02 11.23 7.75
CA ASP A 18 10.28 10.82 7.12
C ASP A 18 10.77 9.41 7.53
N VAL A 19 9.82 8.52 7.85
CA VAL A 19 10.08 7.15 8.32
C VAL A 19 9.96 6.15 7.18
N LEU A 20 10.92 5.24 7.06
CA LEU A 20 10.81 4.09 6.16
C LEU A 20 10.24 2.89 6.91
N LEU A 21 9.21 2.24 6.37
CA LEU A 21 8.71 0.93 6.79
C LEU A 21 9.42 -0.15 5.95
N PRO A 22 10.48 -0.82 6.45
CA PRO A 22 11.29 -1.71 5.63
C PRO A 22 10.56 -3.02 5.35
N TRP A 23 10.74 -3.60 4.16
CA TRP A 23 10.09 -4.87 3.81
C TRP A 23 10.60 -6.06 4.62
N ASN A 24 11.87 -6.01 5.03
CA ASN A 24 12.52 -7.04 5.83
C ASN A 24 12.37 -6.82 7.35
N ALA A 25 11.63 -5.80 7.78
CA ALA A 25 11.41 -5.54 9.19
C ALA A 25 10.51 -6.61 9.81
N THR A 26 10.84 -7.01 11.04
CA THR A 26 9.93 -7.86 11.80
C THR A 26 8.70 -7.06 12.22
N PHE A 27 7.61 -7.74 12.57
CA PHE A 27 6.44 -7.08 13.15
C PHE A 27 6.79 -6.31 14.44
N ARG A 28 7.82 -6.74 15.18
CA ARG A 28 8.32 -6.03 16.36
C ARG A 28 9.02 -4.72 15.98
N ASP A 29 9.83 -4.72 14.93
CA ASP A 29 10.52 -3.52 14.46
C ASP A 29 9.51 -2.49 13.95
N LEU A 30 8.54 -2.94 13.15
CA LEU A 30 7.47 -2.07 12.65
C LEU A 30 6.63 -1.46 13.78
N ARG A 31 6.43 -2.16 14.90
CA ARG A 31 5.71 -1.62 16.08
C ARG A 31 6.38 -0.39 16.70
N ALA A 32 7.68 -0.22 16.49
CA ALA A 32 8.45 0.89 17.03
C ALA A 32 8.53 2.09 16.07
N LEU A 33 8.04 1.96 14.83
CA LEU A 33 8.16 2.97 13.79
C LEU A 33 6.88 3.78 13.61
N ALA A 34 6.97 5.11 13.71
CA ALA A 34 5.87 6.02 13.37
C ALA A 34 4.54 5.77 14.12
N SER A 35 4.64 5.24 15.35
CA SER A 35 3.54 5.10 16.32
C SER A 35 2.25 4.51 15.76
N PRO A 36 2.24 3.25 15.26
CA PRO A 36 1.05 2.64 14.70
C PRO A 36 0.01 2.32 15.77
N LEU A 37 -1.25 2.36 15.38
CA LEU A 37 -2.32 1.70 16.14
C LEU A 37 -2.17 0.18 16.01
N ARG A 38 -2.55 -0.54 17.06
CA ARG A 38 -2.44 -2.00 17.14
C ARG A 38 -3.83 -2.61 17.18
N ASP A 39 -4.06 -3.58 16.31
CA ASP A 39 -5.31 -4.33 16.28
C ASP A 39 -5.01 -5.81 15.96
N GLY A 40 -4.96 -6.65 17.00
CA GLY A 40 -4.60 -8.07 16.89
C GLY A 40 -3.27 -8.30 16.16
N ARG A 41 -3.36 -8.75 14.90
CA ARG A 41 -2.21 -9.05 14.01
C ARG A 41 -1.91 -7.93 13.01
N ALA A 42 -2.48 -6.75 13.20
CA ALA A 42 -2.29 -5.59 12.34
C ALA A 42 -1.59 -4.43 13.06
N LEU A 43 -0.77 -3.71 12.31
CA LEU A 43 -0.30 -2.36 12.64
C LEU A 43 -0.92 -1.39 11.65
N ILE A 44 -1.48 -0.30 12.14
CA ILE A 44 -2.24 0.65 11.33
C ILE A 44 -1.65 2.05 11.50
N TRP A 45 -1.13 2.61 10.42
CA TRP A 45 -0.76 4.03 10.33
C TRP A 45 -1.86 4.76 9.58
N ARG A 46 -2.67 5.54 10.30
CA ARG A 46 -3.81 6.24 9.70
C ARG A 46 -3.38 7.54 9.03
N ARG A 47 -3.98 7.83 7.88
CA ARG A 47 -3.91 9.12 7.17
C ARG A 47 -2.48 9.61 6.89
N ARG A 48 -1.56 8.70 6.58
CA ARG A 48 -0.18 9.03 6.24
C ARG A 48 -0.02 9.39 4.77
N THR A 49 0.89 10.30 4.48
CA THR A 49 1.36 10.62 3.13
C THR A 49 2.47 9.64 2.76
N CYS A 50 2.38 9.04 1.58
CA CYS A 50 3.33 8.07 1.06
C CYS A 50 3.28 8.05 -0.47
N LEU A 51 4.19 7.33 -1.13
CA LEU A 51 4.15 7.13 -2.59
C LEU A 51 4.05 8.45 -3.39
N GLY A 52 4.84 9.47 -3.04
CA GLY A 52 4.85 10.75 -3.76
C GLY A 52 3.59 11.58 -3.54
N GLY A 53 3.16 11.74 -2.29
CA GLY A 53 2.05 12.61 -1.91
C GLY A 53 0.67 11.93 -1.78
N LEU A 54 0.57 10.61 -1.87
CA LEU A 54 -0.70 9.90 -1.65
C LEU A 54 -1.04 9.80 -0.17
N LYS A 55 -2.20 10.31 0.22
CA LYS A 55 -2.73 10.17 1.57
C LYS A 55 -3.52 8.86 1.74
N ALA A 56 -3.00 7.95 2.54
CA ALA A 56 -3.55 6.62 2.76
C ALA A 56 -3.49 6.17 4.23
N ASN A 57 -4.36 5.24 4.59
CA ASN A 57 -4.16 4.39 5.75
C ASN A 57 -3.27 3.22 5.33
N VAL A 58 -2.14 3.05 5.98
CA VAL A 58 -1.22 1.93 5.77
C VAL A 58 -1.49 0.89 6.83
N VAL A 59 -1.64 -0.37 6.44
CA VAL A 59 -1.81 -1.50 7.34
C VAL A 59 -0.73 -2.52 7.06
N ALA A 60 -0.01 -2.95 8.09
CA ALA A 60 0.91 -4.08 8.01
C ALA A 60 0.30 -5.28 8.76
N TRP A 61 0.13 -6.39 8.06
CA TRP A 61 -0.43 -7.62 8.60
C TRP A 61 0.64 -8.67 8.84
N LEU A 62 0.61 -9.30 10.01
CA LEU A 62 1.40 -10.51 10.26
C LEU A 62 0.69 -11.72 9.64
N SER A 63 1.23 -12.24 8.54
CA SER A 63 0.74 -13.48 7.93
C SER A 63 1.11 -14.72 8.77
N LYS A 64 0.45 -15.86 8.50
CA LYS A 64 0.73 -17.15 9.18
C LYS A 64 2.19 -17.61 9.02
N GLY A 65 2.88 -17.18 7.96
CA GLY A 65 4.30 -17.49 7.68
C GLY A 65 5.30 -16.45 8.21
N ARG A 66 4.90 -15.55 9.10
CA ARG A 66 5.71 -14.41 9.61
C ARG A 66 6.11 -13.36 8.57
N ALA A 67 5.72 -13.50 7.31
CA ALA A 67 5.85 -12.43 6.33
C ALA A 67 4.90 -11.27 6.68
N VAL A 68 5.37 -10.04 6.49
CA VAL A 68 4.55 -8.83 6.67
C VAL A 68 3.97 -8.43 5.32
N ARG A 69 2.65 -8.27 5.27
CA ARG A 69 1.94 -7.77 4.09
C ARG A 69 1.48 -6.34 4.32
N PHE A 70 1.73 -5.45 3.36
CA PHE A 70 1.28 -4.07 3.43
C PHE A 70 0.03 -3.86 2.58
N THR A 71 -0.95 -3.19 3.16
CA THR A 71 -2.21 -2.81 2.51
C THR A 71 -2.41 -1.31 2.69
N LEU A 72 -2.69 -0.58 1.61
CA LEU A 72 -2.95 0.86 1.65
C LEU A 72 -4.38 1.15 1.22
N GLY A 73 -5.20 1.67 2.12
CA GLY A 73 -6.53 2.20 1.79
C GLY A 73 -6.47 3.74 1.62
N PRO A 74 -6.94 4.34 0.52
CA PRO A 74 -6.97 5.78 0.38
C PRO A 74 -7.82 6.42 1.48
N VAL A 75 -7.40 7.59 1.96
CA VAL A 75 -8.26 8.42 2.79
C VAL A 75 -9.29 9.08 1.87
N ARG A 76 -10.51 8.54 1.84
CA ARG A 76 -11.61 9.08 1.02
C ARG A 76 -12.07 10.43 1.58
N PRO A 77 -12.01 11.53 0.80
CA PRO A 77 -12.65 12.78 1.16
C PRO A 77 -14.17 12.61 1.19
N ARG A 78 -14.86 13.40 2.04
CA ARG A 78 -16.32 13.37 2.11
C ARG A 78 -16.93 13.70 0.74
N GLY A 79 -17.89 12.90 0.28
CA GLY A 79 -18.58 13.09 -1.00
C GLY A 79 -17.86 12.54 -2.23
N VAL A 80 -16.68 11.92 -2.09
CA VAL A 80 -16.00 11.21 -3.19
C VAL A 80 -16.47 9.77 -3.23
N THR A 81 -16.85 9.27 -4.41
CA THR A 81 -17.30 7.88 -4.55
C THR A 81 -16.13 6.88 -4.49
N GLU A 82 -16.45 5.60 -4.30
CA GLU A 82 -15.44 4.54 -4.32
C GLU A 82 -14.78 4.40 -5.70
N GLU A 83 -15.60 4.54 -6.73
CA GLU A 83 -15.19 4.62 -8.13
C GLU A 83 -14.16 5.72 -8.35
N GLU A 84 -14.47 6.94 -7.92
CA GLU A 84 -13.58 8.08 -8.07
C GLU A 84 -12.28 7.88 -7.28
N SER A 85 -12.36 7.31 -6.08
CA SER A 85 -11.21 6.97 -5.26
C SER A 85 -10.31 5.95 -5.97
N SER A 86 -10.91 4.92 -6.56
CA SER A 86 -10.22 3.86 -7.30
C SER A 86 -9.54 4.40 -8.56
N ARG A 87 -10.25 5.24 -9.33
CA ARG A 87 -9.72 5.88 -10.53
C ARG A 87 -8.55 6.79 -10.21
N LYS A 88 -8.67 7.61 -9.16
CA LYS A 88 -7.58 8.47 -8.68
C LYS A 88 -6.36 7.65 -8.25
N MET A 89 -6.58 6.54 -7.54
CA MET A 89 -5.52 5.62 -7.15
C MET A 89 -4.81 5.00 -8.36
N ALA A 90 -5.58 4.43 -9.29
CA ALA A 90 -5.04 3.84 -10.51
C ALA A 90 -4.28 4.88 -11.36
N ALA A 91 -4.80 6.10 -11.48
CA ALA A 91 -4.13 7.20 -12.16
C ALA A 91 -2.81 7.59 -11.48
N HIS A 92 -2.78 7.60 -10.14
CA HIS A 92 -1.57 7.88 -9.37
C HIS A 92 -0.48 6.84 -9.61
N PHE A 93 -0.82 5.54 -9.54
CA PHE A 93 0.14 4.48 -9.88
C PHE A 93 0.56 4.51 -11.34
N ARG A 94 -0.34 4.85 -12.28
CA ARG A 94 0.04 5.05 -13.68
C ARG A 94 1.04 6.17 -13.86
N ARG A 95 0.86 7.30 -13.14
CA ARG A 95 1.79 8.43 -13.19
C ARG A 95 3.14 8.08 -12.60
N LEU A 96 3.16 7.37 -11.48
CA LEU A 96 4.41 7.01 -10.81
C LEU A 96 5.17 5.91 -11.56
N TRP A 97 4.46 4.87 -11.98
CA TRP A 97 5.05 3.58 -12.36
C TRP A 97 4.75 3.18 -13.81
N GLY A 98 4.00 4.00 -14.56
CA GLY A 98 3.65 3.73 -15.95
C GLY A 98 2.49 2.75 -16.09
N LYS A 99 2.39 2.10 -17.25
CA LYS A 99 1.31 1.13 -17.53
C LYS A 99 1.42 -0.07 -16.58
N PRO A 100 0.28 -0.61 -16.10
CA PRO A 100 0.29 -1.82 -15.29
C PRO A 100 0.86 -3.01 -16.09
N THR A 101 1.50 -3.94 -15.40
CA THR A 101 1.97 -5.20 -15.98
C THR A 101 0.79 -6.12 -16.30
N ARG A 102 -0.29 -6.03 -15.51
CA ARG A 102 -1.55 -6.75 -15.77
C ARG A 102 -2.74 -5.88 -15.38
N SER A 103 -3.81 -5.96 -16.15
CA SER A 103 -5.06 -5.24 -15.87
C SER A 103 -6.26 -6.12 -16.16
N TRP A 104 -7.29 -6.00 -15.33
CA TRP A 104 -8.55 -6.72 -15.50
C TRP A 104 -9.68 -5.70 -15.70
N PRO A 105 -9.94 -5.27 -16.95
CA PRO A 105 -10.89 -4.20 -17.24
C PRO A 105 -12.36 -4.58 -16.98
N GLY A 106 -12.67 -5.88 -16.88
CA GLY A 106 -14.02 -6.37 -16.55
C GLY A 106 -14.33 -6.41 -15.05
N TRP A 107 -13.38 -6.04 -14.18
CA TRP A 107 -13.58 -5.98 -12.74
C TRP A 107 -13.90 -4.54 -12.34
N TRP A 108 -14.82 -4.38 -11.40
CA TRP A 108 -15.16 -3.07 -10.85
C TRP A 108 -14.80 -2.96 -9.37
N PRO A 109 -13.91 -2.03 -8.99
CA PRO A 109 -13.09 -1.17 -9.84
C PRO A 109 -12.03 -1.97 -10.62
N PRO A 110 -11.44 -1.41 -11.69
CA PRO A 110 -10.48 -2.11 -12.52
C PRO A 110 -9.26 -2.52 -11.68
N ALA A 111 -9.17 -3.83 -11.44
CA ALA A 111 -8.00 -4.39 -10.80
C ALA A 111 -6.79 -4.20 -11.72
N ALA A 112 -5.66 -3.88 -11.12
CA ALA A 112 -4.42 -3.65 -11.84
C ALA A 112 -3.23 -4.08 -10.99
N GLU A 113 -2.23 -4.62 -11.66
CA GLU A 113 -0.97 -5.04 -11.07
C GLU A 113 0.17 -4.25 -11.70
N TRP A 114 1.13 -3.85 -10.87
CA TRP A 114 2.43 -3.39 -11.30
C TRP A 114 3.50 -4.23 -10.63
N GLU A 115 4.46 -4.68 -11.42
CA GLU A 115 5.64 -5.36 -10.91
C GLU A 115 6.90 -4.61 -11.36
N ARG A 116 7.72 -4.19 -10.39
CA ARG A 116 8.99 -3.52 -10.69
C ARG A 116 10.04 -3.83 -9.62
N ALA A 117 11.25 -4.18 -10.07
CA ALA A 117 12.41 -4.42 -9.20
C ALA A 117 12.17 -5.44 -8.06
N GLY A 118 11.26 -6.40 -8.26
CA GLY A 118 10.89 -7.41 -7.26
C GLY A 118 9.83 -6.92 -6.26
N VAL A 119 9.14 -5.82 -6.54
CA VAL A 119 7.98 -5.33 -5.79
C VAL A 119 6.75 -5.51 -6.65
N LEU A 120 5.74 -6.16 -6.10
CA LEU A 120 4.41 -6.31 -6.67
C LEU A 120 3.44 -5.38 -5.95
N VAL A 121 2.70 -4.60 -6.73
CA VAL A 121 1.65 -3.72 -6.26
C VAL A 121 0.35 -4.15 -6.92
N ARG A 122 -0.65 -4.56 -6.13
CA ARG A 122 -1.98 -4.94 -6.62
C ARG A 122 -3.01 -3.93 -6.15
N LEU A 123 -3.79 -3.37 -7.06
CA LEU A 123 -4.99 -2.62 -6.75
C LEU A 123 -6.18 -3.58 -6.73
N CYS A 124 -6.84 -3.72 -5.58
CA CYS A 124 -7.92 -4.69 -5.36
C CYS A 124 -9.12 -4.07 -4.60
N MET A 125 -10.29 -4.71 -4.73
CA MET A 125 -11.44 -4.61 -3.82
C MET A 125 -11.90 -6.01 -3.41
N ASP A 126 -11.81 -6.29 -2.12
CA ASP A 126 -11.87 -7.55 -1.35
C ASP A 126 -11.60 -7.35 0.18
N GLU A 127 -12.62 -7.22 1.03
CA GLU A 127 -12.53 -6.83 2.47
C GLU A 127 -11.17 -7.06 3.23
N PRO A 128 -10.41 -6.01 3.58
CA PRO A 128 -9.66 -6.02 4.80
C PRO A 128 -10.70 -5.91 5.90
N LEU A 129 -10.70 -6.87 6.83
CA LEU A 129 -11.53 -6.93 8.04
C LEU A 129 -11.63 -5.61 8.84
N ILE A 130 -10.76 -4.62 8.57
CA ILE A 130 -10.70 -3.30 9.21
C ILE A 130 -11.47 -2.22 8.41
N TRP A 131 -11.66 -2.39 7.10
CA TRP A 131 -12.26 -1.40 6.21
C TRP A 131 -13.39 -2.07 5.41
N GLN A 132 -14.63 -1.96 5.90
CA GLN A 132 -15.82 -2.36 5.14
C GLN A 132 -15.80 -1.63 3.79
N HIS A 133 -15.83 -2.40 2.70
CA HIS A 133 -15.89 -1.98 1.28
C HIS A 133 -15.04 -0.72 0.96
N ALA A 134 -13.77 -0.91 0.62
CA ALA A 134 -12.91 0.17 0.14
C ALA A 134 -12.04 -0.30 -1.03
N THR A 135 -11.42 0.61 -1.76
CA THR A 135 -10.29 0.27 -2.63
C THR A 135 -9.04 0.17 -1.77
N TRP A 136 -8.17 -0.81 -1.98
CA TRP A 136 -6.81 -0.73 -1.43
C TRP A 136 -5.79 -1.26 -2.41
N VAL A 137 -4.56 -1.02 -2.01
CA VAL A 137 -3.36 -1.43 -2.68
C VAL A 137 -2.65 -2.43 -1.79
N GLU A 138 -2.52 -3.66 -2.25
CA GLU A 138 -1.60 -4.62 -1.65
C GLU A 138 -0.20 -4.36 -2.21
N ILE A 139 0.79 -4.27 -1.32
CA ILE A 139 2.21 -4.16 -1.71
C ILE A 139 2.94 -5.36 -1.11
N GLU A 140 3.61 -6.11 -1.99
CA GLU A 140 4.39 -7.29 -1.65
C GLU A 140 5.81 -7.17 -2.26
N SER A 141 6.84 -7.41 -1.46
CA SER A 141 8.22 -7.51 -1.97
C SER A 141 8.59 -8.98 -2.22
N ARG A 142 8.62 -9.38 -3.49
CA ARG A 142 9.02 -10.73 -3.95
C ARG A 142 10.48 -11.07 -3.68
N ARG A 143 11.36 -10.09 -3.43
CA ARG A 143 12.76 -10.35 -3.03
C ARG A 143 12.89 -11.16 -1.74
N TYR A 144 11.84 -11.19 -0.91
CA TYR A 144 11.81 -11.89 0.37
C TYR A 144 10.74 -12.99 0.42
N SER A 145 10.07 -13.27 -0.71
CA SER A 145 9.08 -14.35 -0.84
C SER A 145 9.71 -15.68 -1.28
N ALA A 146 11.05 -15.77 -1.34
CA ALA A 146 11.73 -17.05 -1.55
C ALA A 146 11.79 -17.84 -0.22
N PRO A 147 11.42 -19.13 -0.21
CA PRO A 147 11.71 -20.02 0.92
C PRO A 147 13.22 -20.20 1.12
#